data_AF-K2H0Q7-F1
#
_entry.id   AF-K2H0Q7-F1
#
_cell.length_a   1.000
_cell.length_b   1.000
_cell.length_c   1.000
_cell.angle_alpha   90.00
_cell.angle_beta   90.00
_cell.angle_gamma   90.00
#
_symmetry.space_group_name_H-M   'P 1'
#
loop_
_entity.id
_entity.type
_entity.pdbx_description
1 polymer ?
#
loop_
_entity_poly.entity_id
_entity_poly.type
_entity_poly.pdbx_seq_one_letter_code
_entity_poly.pdbx_strand_id
1 'polypeptide(L)'
;MCYDVQKLINESAMDKKVRVNAAISYLFLWELFLLAKSNPNFNHPFIRGHSKNATKIHISFFLTIFAYKYFGWSFNFLNFQIPVMQLSINTIVTTVLFLGFTFLILRWAYKANSWTQVDDIKIRKDYLKMESELLTWMNETSKMIYIASYIPFIWLIVAGKHPSVINRYWSKIWWVFSIIMILLIVSGHNDILLALTFLYICYVVYAWLMMIIHTRVIYNLFTESIPNLETAYVNCRTWISYLAESIKVIFGKKEEVSFEDLKNRIIRKEAKFSELARNNFTNPRIPLSNKIIFIPGLNIIYLPKYIIDKKSIYTIAIAQGLIITAILIAIYYLSQSFSTNIQMILLFPIFLWLANIDNNPFYKIPVIFEIYVLLDNLTFGIFSKVKFLKEKKNEVKEVSFKF
;
A
#
# COMPACT_ATOMS: atom_id res chain seq x y z
N MET A 1 -5.98 -20.53 38.58
CA MET A 1 -4.88 -20.70 37.61
C MET A 1 -5.32 -20.74 36.16
N CYS A 2 -6.08 -21.73 35.66
CA CYS A 2 -6.54 -21.72 34.26
C CYS A 2 -7.56 -20.58 33.96
N TYR A 3 -8.40 -20.24 34.95
CA TYR A 3 -9.37 -19.15 34.86
C TYR A 3 -8.73 -17.75 34.81
N ASP A 4 -7.64 -17.55 35.55
CA ASP A 4 -6.91 -16.26 35.61
C ASP A 4 -6.14 -16.00 34.32
N VAL A 5 -5.58 -17.04 33.71
CA VAL A 5 -4.92 -16.94 32.39
C VAL A 5 -5.95 -16.64 31.31
N GLN A 6 -7.11 -17.28 31.32
CA GLN A 6 -8.19 -17.01 30.35
C GLN A 6 -8.72 -15.57 30.49
N LYS A 7 -8.85 -15.07 31.73
CA LYS A 7 -9.27 -13.70 32.03
C LYS A 7 -8.23 -12.68 31.56
N LEU A 8 -6.95 -12.89 31.83
CA LEU A 8 -5.85 -12.04 31.36
C LEU A 8 -5.72 -12.04 29.83
N ILE A 9 -5.95 -13.19 29.18
CA ILE A 9 -6.00 -13.28 27.71
C ILE A 9 -7.19 -12.48 27.17
N ASN A 10 -8.37 -12.59 27.77
CA ASN A 10 -9.56 -11.86 27.35
C ASN A 10 -9.43 -10.35 27.58
N GLU A 11 -8.82 -9.92 28.69
CA GLU A 11 -8.52 -8.51 28.98
C GLU A 11 -7.50 -7.94 27.99
N SER A 12 -6.40 -8.66 27.71
CA SER A 12 -5.40 -8.21 26.72
C SER A 12 -5.95 -8.14 25.29
N ALA A 13 -6.83 -9.08 24.92
CA ALA A 13 -7.50 -9.08 23.62
C ALA A 13 -8.52 -7.95 23.49
N MET A 14 -9.28 -7.68 24.55
CA MET A 14 -10.22 -6.56 24.63
C MET A 14 -9.49 -5.21 24.55
N ASP A 15 -8.39 -5.04 25.28
CA ASP A 15 -7.57 -3.83 25.23
C ASP A 15 -6.97 -3.58 23.84
N LYS A 16 -6.52 -4.63 23.15
CA LYS A 16 -6.05 -4.51 21.76
C LYS A 16 -7.17 -4.06 20.82
N LYS A 17 -8.39 -4.61 20.95
CA LYS A 17 -9.54 -4.23 20.12
C LYS A 17 -9.92 -2.75 20.32
N VAL A 18 -9.97 -2.29 21.57
CA VAL A 18 -10.32 -0.89 21.89
C VAL A 18 -9.27 0.09 21.36
N ARG A 19 -7.98 -0.24 21.47
CA ARG A 19 -6.86 0.54 20.90
C ARG A 19 -6.96 0.71 19.40
N VAL A 20 -7.19 -0.39 18.69
CA VAL A 20 -7.31 -0.39 17.23
C VAL A 20 -8.52 0.45 16.80
N ASN A 21 -9.69 0.28 17.41
CA ASN A 21 -10.87 1.08 17.09
C ASN A 21 -10.66 2.58 17.35
N ALA A 22 -10.01 2.93 18.46
CA ALA A 22 -9.67 4.31 18.75
C ALA A 22 -8.70 4.90 17.71
N ALA A 23 -7.70 4.13 17.26
CA ALA A 23 -6.78 4.56 16.20
C ALA A 23 -7.48 4.73 14.85
N ILE A 24 -8.37 3.80 14.51
CA ILE A 24 -9.18 3.82 13.27
C ILE A 24 -10.07 5.06 13.19
N SER A 25 -10.52 5.60 14.34
CA SER A 25 -11.40 6.78 14.38
C SER A 25 -10.79 7.99 13.67
N TYR A 26 -9.47 8.10 13.63
CA TYR A 26 -8.74 9.19 12.99
C TYR A 26 -8.67 9.09 11.44
N LEU A 27 -9.13 8.00 10.82
CA LEU A 27 -9.13 7.81 9.36
C LEU A 27 -10.53 7.94 8.74
N PHE A 28 -11.23 9.05 8.98
CA PHE A 28 -12.56 9.28 8.38
C PHE A 28 -13.70 8.37 8.86
N LEU A 29 -13.52 7.73 10.03
CA LEU A 29 -14.52 6.84 10.63
C LEU A 29 -15.01 7.32 12.01
N TRP A 30 -14.61 8.51 12.46
CA TRP A 30 -15.03 9.04 13.77
C TRP A 30 -16.55 9.23 13.88
N GLU A 31 -17.21 9.67 12.81
CA GLU A 31 -18.67 9.92 12.80
C GLU A 31 -19.41 8.61 13.02
N LEU A 32 -18.95 7.55 12.36
CA LEU A 32 -19.52 6.22 12.48
C LEU A 32 -19.45 5.69 13.92
N PHE A 33 -18.32 5.90 14.61
CA PHE A 33 -18.18 5.49 16.01
C PHE A 33 -18.98 6.37 16.98
N LEU A 34 -19.16 7.66 16.68
CA LEU A 34 -19.99 8.54 17.49
C LEU A 34 -21.50 8.27 17.31
N LEU A 35 -21.92 7.80 16.14
CA LEU A 35 -23.30 7.43 15.82
C LEU A 35 -23.68 6.03 16.34
N ALA A 36 -22.73 5.08 16.38
CA ALA A 36 -22.95 3.71 16.85
C ALA A 36 -23.03 3.57 18.38
N LYS A 37 -23.83 4.41 19.05
CA LYS A 37 -23.95 4.49 20.52
C LYS A 37 -24.46 3.19 21.16
N SER A 38 -25.23 2.40 20.42
CA SER A 38 -25.78 1.12 20.86
C SER A 38 -24.75 -0.02 20.87
N ASN A 39 -23.59 0.14 20.22
CA ASN A 39 -22.59 -0.91 20.18
C ASN A 39 -21.59 -0.76 21.35
N PRO A 40 -21.53 -1.71 22.31
CA PRO A 40 -20.66 -1.62 23.48
C PRO A 40 -19.16 -1.54 23.11
N ASN A 41 -18.76 -2.08 21.95
CA ASN A 41 -17.38 -2.03 21.47
C ASN A 41 -16.97 -0.70 20.85
N PHE A 42 -17.91 0.17 20.47
CA PHE A 42 -17.64 1.53 19.98
C PHE A 42 -18.00 2.59 21.01
N ASN A 43 -18.89 2.27 21.95
CA ASN A 43 -19.30 3.13 23.05
C ASN A 43 -18.26 3.18 24.20
N HIS A 44 -17.16 2.43 24.10
CA HIS A 44 -16.10 2.47 25.11
C HIS A 44 -15.57 3.90 25.30
N PRO A 45 -15.41 4.41 26.55
CA PRO A 45 -15.03 5.79 26.82
C PRO A 45 -13.75 6.24 26.10
N PHE A 46 -12.74 5.35 26.04
CA PHE A 46 -11.48 5.59 25.31
C PHE A 46 -11.71 5.85 23.81
N ILE A 47 -12.52 5.01 23.14
CA ILE A 47 -12.83 5.17 21.71
C ILE A 47 -13.60 6.45 21.48
N ARG A 48 -14.56 6.78 22.35
CA ARG A 48 -15.35 8.02 22.23
C ARG A 48 -14.51 9.27 22.46
N GLY A 49 -13.56 9.25 23.39
CA GLY A 49 -12.60 10.33 23.59
C GLY A 49 -11.77 10.59 22.33
N HIS A 50 -11.18 9.53 21.77
CA HIS A 50 -10.42 9.63 20.52
C HIS A 50 -11.27 10.01 19.31
N SER A 51 -12.50 9.49 19.20
CA SER A 51 -13.42 9.84 18.11
C SER A 51 -13.84 11.30 18.16
N LYS A 52 -14.15 11.86 19.34
CA LYS A 52 -14.43 13.29 19.50
C LYS A 52 -13.21 14.15 19.12
N ASN A 53 -12.02 13.72 19.52
CA ASN A 53 -10.79 14.43 19.16
C ASN A 53 -10.52 14.36 17.65
N ALA A 54 -10.72 13.20 17.02
CA ALA A 54 -10.68 13.04 15.57
C ALA A 54 -11.66 13.99 14.87
N THR A 55 -12.89 14.12 15.38
CA THR A 55 -13.87 15.10 14.86
C THR A 55 -13.32 16.53 14.91
N LYS A 56 -12.74 16.95 16.04
CA LYS A 56 -12.15 18.30 16.18
C LYS A 56 -11.04 18.54 15.16
N ILE A 57 -10.14 17.57 14.98
CA ILE A 57 -9.03 17.68 14.01
C ILE A 57 -9.56 17.80 12.58
N HIS A 58 -10.54 16.99 12.19
CA HIS A 58 -11.08 17.00 10.83
C HIS A 58 -11.95 18.23 10.55
N ILE A 59 -12.76 18.68 11.51
CA ILE A 59 -13.49 19.96 11.40
C ILE A 59 -12.50 21.12 11.32
N SER A 60 -11.47 21.14 12.17
CA SER A 60 -10.41 22.17 12.08
C SER A 60 -9.74 22.14 10.71
N PHE A 61 -9.43 20.96 10.18
CA PHE A 61 -8.85 20.82 8.84
C PHE A 61 -9.76 21.40 7.76
N PHE A 62 -11.04 21.02 7.79
CA PHE A 62 -12.03 21.52 6.85
C PHE A 62 -12.19 23.04 6.93
N LEU A 63 -12.31 23.59 8.14
CA LEU A 63 -12.43 25.04 8.35
C LEU A 63 -11.17 25.78 7.91
N THR A 64 -9.98 25.26 8.21
CA THR A 64 -8.70 25.87 7.80
C THR A 64 -8.56 25.85 6.27
N ILE A 65 -8.87 24.74 5.60
CA ILE A 65 -8.86 24.68 4.13
C ILE A 65 -9.92 25.60 3.53
N PHE A 66 -11.13 25.60 4.08
CA PHE A 66 -12.22 26.44 3.59
C PHE A 66 -11.87 27.91 3.73
N ALA A 67 -11.43 28.35 4.91
CA ALA A 67 -10.96 29.72 5.13
C ALA A 67 -9.79 30.06 4.21
N TYR A 68 -8.81 29.16 4.07
CA TYR A 68 -7.68 29.36 3.18
C TYR A 68 -8.11 29.51 1.71
N LYS A 69 -9.05 28.69 1.22
CA LYS A 69 -9.54 28.81 -0.16
C LYS A 69 -10.40 30.06 -0.37
N TYR A 70 -11.26 30.38 0.61
CA TYR A 70 -12.20 31.49 0.51
C TYR A 70 -11.53 32.86 0.66
N PHE A 71 -10.63 33.00 1.64
CA PHE A 71 -9.92 34.27 1.89
C PHE A 71 -8.56 34.34 1.17
N GLY A 72 -7.91 33.21 0.90
CA GLY A 72 -6.62 33.16 0.20
C GLY A 72 -6.70 33.63 -1.25
N TRP A 73 -7.84 33.44 -1.93
CA TRP A 73 -8.03 33.93 -3.29
C TRP A 73 -7.93 35.45 -3.41
N SER A 74 -8.22 36.19 -2.34
CA SER A 74 -8.09 37.65 -2.28
C SER A 74 -6.64 38.16 -2.19
N PHE A 75 -5.68 37.27 -1.95
CA PHE A 75 -4.27 37.63 -1.80
C PHE A 75 -3.47 37.26 -3.05
N ASN A 76 -3.32 38.21 -3.97
CA ASN A 76 -2.57 38.02 -5.24
C ASN A 76 -1.13 37.52 -5.03
N PHE A 77 -0.50 37.78 -3.88
CA PHE A 77 0.85 37.29 -3.57
C PHE A 77 0.91 35.76 -3.39
N LEU A 78 -0.20 35.09 -3.04
CA LEU A 78 -0.21 33.63 -2.90
C LEU A 78 -0.07 32.92 -4.26
N ASN A 79 -0.45 33.58 -5.34
CA ASN A 79 -0.28 33.06 -6.70
C ASN A 79 1.09 33.39 -7.31
N PHE A 80 1.97 34.07 -6.57
CA PHE A 80 3.33 34.32 -7.02
C PHE A 80 4.09 33.00 -7.17
N GLN A 81 4.59 32.75 -8.38
CA GLN A 81 5.43 31.61 -8.71
C GLN A 81 6.90 31.98 -8.48
N ILE A 82 7.61 31.16 -7.70
CA ILE A 82 9.05 31.30 -7.55
C ILE A 82 9.70 30.95 -8.90
N PRO A 83 10.39 31.89 -9.60
CA PRO A 83 10.77 31.74 -11.01
C PRO A 83 11.62 30.50 -11.33
N VAL A 84 12.44 30.05 -10.37
CA VAL A 84 13.37 28.93 -10.56
C VAL A 84 12.72 27.57 -10.28
N MET A 85 11.76 27.52 -9.34
CA MET A 85 11.14 26.27 -8.90
C MET A 85 9.73 26.06 -9.48
N GLN A 86 9.17 27.08 -10.14
CA GLN A 86 7.77 27.13 -10.62
C GLN A 86 6.71 26.87 -9.53
N LEU A 87 7.12 26.70 -8.27
CA LEU A 87 6.28 26.56 -7.10
C LEU A 87 5.57 27.88 -6.81
N SER A 88 4.24 27.86 -6.84
CA SER A 88 3.45 28.94 -6.26
C SER A 88 3.49 28.87 -4.73
N ILE A 89 3.48 30.04 -4.08
CA ILE A 89 3.36 30.13 -2.61
C ILE A 89 2.08 29.40 -2.14
N ASN A 90 1.01 29.47 -2.94
CA ASN A 90 -0.23 28.75 -2.69
C ASN A 90 -0.03 27.23 -2.62
N THR A 91 0.73 26.67 -3.57
CA THR A 91 1.09 25.23 -3.58
C THR A 91 1.88 24.85 -2.32
N ILE A 92 2.82 25.69 -1.89
CA ILE A 92 3.62 25.45 -0.68
C ILE A 92 2.72 25.46 0.56
N VAL A 93 1.91 26.50 0.73
CA VAL A 93 1.03 26.64 1.91
C VAL A 93 0.01 25.52 1.98
N THR A 94 -0.66 25.20 0.87
CA THR A 94 -1.61 24.07 0.81
C THR A 94 -0.95 22.74 1.14
N THR A 95 0.26 22.49 0.62
CA THR A 95 1.04 21.29 0.91
C THR A 95 1.42 21.21 2.38
N VAL A 96 1.93 22.30 2.96
CA VAL A 96 2.32 22.36 4.38
C VAL A 96 1.11 22.14 5.29
N LEU A 97 -0.03 22.77 4.98
CA LEU A 97 -1.28 22.54 5.70
C LEU A 97 -1.68 21.07 5.61
N PHE A 98 -1.75 20.50 4.40
CA PHE A 98 -2.13 19.11 4.20
C PHE A 98 -1.20 18.13 4.93
N LEU A 99 0.11 18.31 4.83
CA LEU A 99 1.11 17.49 5.53
C LEU A 99 1.01 17.65 7.05
N GLY A 100 0.84 18.87 7.55
CA GLY A 100 0.68 19.14 8.98
C GLY A 100 -0.56 18.45 9.56
N PHE A 101 -1.70 18.54 8.88
CA PHE A 101 -2.92 17.86 9.30
C PHE A 101 -2.81 16.34 9.20
N THR A 102 -2.20 15.82 8.13
CA THR A 102 -1.94 14.38 7.98
C THR A 102 -1.05 13.87 9.11
N PHE A 103 0.01 14.62 9.46
CA PHE A 103 0.87 14.28 10.58
C PHE A 103 0.12 14.30 11.92
N LEU A 104 -0.75 15.28 12.17
CA LEU A 104 -1.58 15.32 13.37
C LEU A 104 -2.49 14.10 13.46
N ILE A 105 -3.17 13.74 12.37
CA ILE A 105 -4.02 12.54 12.28
C ILE A 105 -3.23 11.27 12.61
N LEU A 106 -2.08 11.07 11.96
CA LEU A 106 -1.23 9.89 12.15
C LEU A 106 -0.67 9.82 13.57
N ARG A 107 -0.23 10.95 14.12
CA ARG A 107 0.27 11.03 15.50
C ARG A 107 -0.80 10.62 16.50
N TRP A 108 -2.03 11.08 16.32
CA TRP A 108 -3.13 10.76 17.22
C TRP A 108 -3.63 9.33 17.06
N ALA A 109 -3.62 8.79 15.84
CA ALA A 109 -3.86 7.37 15.59
C ALA A 109 -2.82 6.48 16.29
N TYR A 110 -1.53 6.86 16.21
CA TYR A 110 -0.46 6.17 16.93
C TYR A 110 -0.67 6.20 18.44
N LYS A 111 -1.00 7.37 19.01
CA LYS A 111 -1.27 7.52 20.45
C LYS A 111 -2.47 6.70 20.93
N ALA A 112 -3.53 6.65 20.15
CA ALA A 112 -4.68 5.80 20.44
C ALA A 112 -4.27 4.32 20.48
N ASN A 113 -3.42 3.90 19.54
CA ASN A 113 -2.87 2.54 19.51
C ASN A 113 -1.89 2.25 20.66
N SER A 114 -1.24 3.27 21.24
CA SER A 114 -0.37 3.15 22.43
C SER A 114 -1.10 3.33 23.76
N TRP A 115 -2.44 3.31 23.77
CA TRP A 115 -3.27 3.47 24.98
C TRP A 115 -3.10 4.81 25.71
N THR A 116 -2.73 5.86 24.97
CA THR A 116 -2.51 7.18 25.56
C THR A 116 -3.80 8.00 25.53
N GLN A 117 -4.29 8.39 26.71
CA GLN A 117 -5.45 9.29 26.86
C GLN A 117 -5.19 10.64 26.19
N VAL A 118 -6.27 11.34 25.82
CA VAL A 118 -6.19 12.62 25.10
C VAL A 118 -5.49 13.72 25.91
N ASP A 119 -5.54 13.63 27.24
CA ASP A 119 -5.07 14.68 28.15
C ASP A 119 -3.59 14.55 28.57
N ASP A 120 -2.95 13.41 28.34
CA ASP A 120 -1.56 13.16 28.73
C ASP A 120 -0.60 13.39 27.55
N ILE A 121 0.01 14.59 27.48
CA ILE A 121 1.03 14.87 26.47
C ILE A 121 2.29 15.48 27.07
N LYS A 122 3.32 14.64 27.18
CA LYS A 122 4.73 15.08 27.10
C LYS A 122 5.30 14.67 25.75
N ILE A 123 5.93 15.61 25.05
CA ILE A 123 6.72 15.32 23.85
C ILE A 123 7.98 14.60 24.32
N ARG A 124 8.00 13.27 24.25
CA ARG A 124 9.21 12.51 24.53
C ARG A 124 10.17 12.72 23.36
N LYS A 125 11.37 13.29 23.55
CA LYS A 125 12.26 13.65 22.42
C LYS A 125 13.02 12.45 21.83
N ASP A 126 12.70 11.23 22.26
CA ASP A 126 13.51 10.04 22.02
C ASP A 126 13.47 9.52 20.58
N TYR A 127 12.56 10.02 19.73
CA TYR A 127 12.47 9.64 18.31
C TYR A 127 13.63 10.17 17.44
N LEU A 128 14.50 11.03 17.99
CA LEU A 128 15.60 11.67 17.26
C LEU A 128 16.95 10.95 17.40
N LYS A 129 17.02 9.81 18.10
CA LYS A 129 18.22 8.96 18.04
C LYS A 129 18.22 8.21 16.71
N MET A 130 18.69 8.89 15.67
CA MET A 130 19.11 8.27 14.41
C MET A 130 20.42 7.52 14.68
N GLU A 131 20.31 6.31 15.22
CA GLU A 131 21.44 5.39 15.24
C GLU A 131 21.59 4.78 13.84
N SER A 132 22.77 4.98 13.27
CA SER A 132 23.16 4.40 11.98
C SER A 132 24.26 3.38 12.19
N GLU A 133 24.01 2.15 11.77
CA GLU A 133 25.05 1.13 11.74
C GLU A 133 25.89 1.25 10.47
N LEU A 134 27.18 1.06 10.66
CA LEU A 134 28.21 1.24 9.66
C LEU A 134 28.73 -0.16 9.30
N LEU A 135 28.22 -0.75 8.23
CA LEU A 135 28.72 -2.03 7.75
C LEU A 135 30.07 -1.81 7.08
N THR A 136 31.14 -2.31 7.70
CA THR A 136 32.47 -2.35 7.09
C THR A 136 32.66 -3.68 6.37
N TRP A 137 33.21 -3.61 5.14
CA TRP A 137 33.54 -4.70 4.21
C TRP A 137 32.38 -5.27 3.38
N MET A 138 32.27 -4.78 2.14
CA MET A 138 31.46 -5.34 1.06
C MET A 138 32.32 -5.59 -0.17
N ASN A 139 32.15 -6.74 -0.82
CA ASN A 139 32.78 -7.03 -2.10
C ASN A 139 32.23 -6.10 -3.21
N GLU A 140 32.97 -5.91 -4.30
CA GLU A 140 32.58 -5.02 -5.42
C GLU A 140 31.20 -5.37 -6.00
N THR A 141 30.88 -6.66 -6.10
CA THR A 141 29.55 -7.10 -6.54
C THR A 141 28.43 -6.61 -5.63
N SER A 142 28.62 -6.66 -4.30
CA SER A 142 27.63 -6.17 -3.33
C SER A 142 27.55 -4.65 -3.35
N LYS A 143 28.67 -3.94 -3.61
CA LYS A 143 28.65 -2.48 -3.82
C LYS A 143 27.83 -2.10 -5.05
N MET A 144 27.99 -2.82 -6.15
CA MET A 144 27.19 -2.59 -7.37
C MET A 144 25.71 -2.91 -7.17
N ILE A 145 25.40 -4.00 -6.46
CA ILE A 145 24.02 -4.35 -6.06
C ILE A 145 23.43 -3.23 -5.18
N TYR A 146 24.21 -2.69 -4.25
CA TYR A 146 23.80 -1.57 -3.40
C TYR A 146 23.52 -0.31 -4.21
N ILE A 147 24.44 0.13 -5.08
CA ILE A 147 24.24 1.28 -5.97
C ILE A 147 22.96 1.11 -6.80
N ALA A 148 22.78 -0.07 -7.41
CA ALA A 148 21.60 -0.37 -8.22
C ALA A 148 20.30 -0.31 -7.42
N SER A 149 20.35 -0.58 -6.10
CA SER A 149 19.19 -0.45 -5.21
C SER A 149 18.74 0.99 -4.98
N TYR A 150 19.52 2.00 -5.37
CA TYR A 150 19.13 3.41 -5.38
C TYR A 150 18.56 3.89 -6.71
N ILE A 151 18.49 3.03 -7.73
CA ILE A 151 17.86 3.46 -8.98
C ILE A 151 16.34 3.21 -8.84
N PRO A 152 15.49 4.23 -9.06
CA PRO A 152 14.04 4.08 -8.97
C PRO A 152 13.54 2.88 -9.77
N PHE A 153 12.63 2.12 -9.17
CA PHE A 153 12.05 0.86 -9.68
C PHE A 153 13.03 -0.31 -9.90
N ILE A 154 14.32 -0.08 -10.22
CA ILE A 154 15.34 -1.14 -10.32
C ILE A 154 15.54 -1.83 -8.97
N TRP A 155 15.41 -1.08 -7.87
CA TRP A 155 15.47 -1.64 -6.52
C TRP A 155 14.52 -2.83 -6.31
N LEU A 156 13.37 -2.88 -6.99
CA LEU A 156 12.41 -4.00 -6.90
C LEU A 156 13.04 -5.29 -7.41
N ILE A 157 13.72 -5.21 -8.54
CA ILE A 157 14.42 -6.34 -9.17
C ILE A 157 15.58 -6.77 -8.29
N VAL A 158 16.35 -5.80 -7.78
CA VAL A 158 17.50 -6.06 -6.90
C VAL A 158 17.05 -6.73 -5.60
N ALA A 159 16.00 -6.22 -4.95
CA ALA A 159 15.48 -6.79 -3.72
C ALA A 159 14.90 -8.20 -3.91
N GLY A 160 14.29 -8.48 -5.06
CA GLY A 160 13.77 -9.80 -5.41
C GLY A 160 14.87 -10.84 -5.71
N LYS A 161 15.92 -10.44 -6.44
CA LYS A 161 17.00 -11.36 -6.88
C LYS A 161 18.15 -11.50 -5.88
N HIS A 162 18.42 -10.46 -5.08
CA HIS A 162 19.54 -10.42 -4.14
C HIS A 162 19.04 -10.01 -2.74
N PRO A 163 18.37 -10.90 -2.00
CA PRO A 163 17.83 -10.56 -0.69
C PRO A 163 18.97 -10.40 0.35
N SER A 164 19.33 -9.16 0.67
CA SER A 164 20.22 -8.80 1.78
C SER A 164 19.48 -7.94 2.81
N VAL A 165 20.03 -7.79 4.02
CA VAL A 165 19.48 -6.87 5.05
C VAL A 165 19.33 -5.46 4.47
N ILE A 166 20.33 -5.03 3.71
CA ILE A 166 20.38 -3.73 3.06
C ILE A 166 19.32 -3.58 1.95
N ASN A 167 19.12 -4.61 1.12
CA ASN A 167 18.12 -4.55 0.04
C ASN A 167 16.68 -4.62 0.59
N ARG A 168 16.48 -5.35 1.70
CA ARG A 168 15.20 -5.36 2.43
C ARG A 168 14.91 -4.00 3.09
N TYR A 169 15.94 -3.34 3.63
CA TYR A 169 15.84 -1.99 4.15
C TYR A 169 15.41 -1.00 3.05
N TRP A 170 16.15 -0.98 1.94
CA TRP A 170 15.90 -0.04 0.87
C TRP A 170 14.54 -0.26 0.22
N SER A 171 14.17 -1.52 0.00
CA SER A 171 12.84 -1.82 -0.56
C SER A 171 11.69 -1.18 0.22
N LYS A 172 11.79 -1.12 1.56
CA LYS A 172 10.79 -0.48 2.42
C LYS A 172 10.69 1.03 2.21
N ILE A 173 11.81 1.74 2.14
CA ILE A 173 11.81 3.18 1.87
C ILE A 173 11.23 3.44 0.48
N TRP A 174 11.65 2.64 -0.49
CA TRP A 174 11.36 2.94 -1.88
C TRP A 174 9.92 2.74 -2.29
N TRP A 175 9.23 1.70 -1.78
CA TRP A 175 7.81 1.56 -2.13
C TRP A 175 7.01 2.74 -1.56
N VAL A 176 7.37 3.27 -0.38
CA VAL A 176 6.76 4.47 0.19
C VAL A 176 7.05 5.69 -0.70
N PHE A 177 8.31 5.88 -1.10
CA PHE A 177 8.70 6.96 -2.00
C PHE A 177 7.98 6.87 -3.35
N SER A 178 7.90 5.68 -3.97
CA SER A 178 7.17 5.44 -5.21
C SER A 178 5.69 5.79 -5.08
N ILE A 179 5.04 5.48 -3.95
CA ILE A 179 3.64 5.88 -3.72
C ILE A 179 3.52 7.41 -3.63
N ILE A 180 4.40 8.08 -2.90
CA ILE A 180 4.40 9.55 -2.80
C ILE A 180 4.56 10.18 -4.19
N MET A 181 5.50 9.68 -5.00
CA MET A 181 5.71 10.13 -6.37
C MET A 181 4.45 9.93 -7.23
N ILE A 182 3.81 8.76 -7.15
CA ILE A 182 2.55 8.48 -7.86
C ILE A 182 1.45 9.45 -7.42
N LEU A 183 1.28 9.69 -6.12
CA LEU A 183 0.27 10.63 -5.61
C LEU A 183 0.52 12.06 -6.12
N LEU A 184 1.78 12.50 -6.15
CA LEU A 184 2.14 13.82 -6.66
C LEU A 184 1.85 13.95 -8.16
N ILE A 185 2.16 12.92 -8.95
CA ILE A 185 1.83 12.85 -10.38
C ILE A 185 0.31 12.94 -10.59
N VAL A 186 -0.48 12.15 -9.86
CA VAL A 186 -1.95 12.14 -9.98
C VAL A 186 -2.56 13.47 -9.54
N SER A 187 -2.01 14.09 -8.50
CA SER A 187 -2.47 15.38 -7.98
C SER A 187 -2.09 16.58 -8.85
N GLY A 188 -1.25 16.39 -9.88
CA GLY A 188 -0.78 17.46 -10.76
C GLY A 188 0.27 18.39 -10.13
N HIS A 189 0.83 18.03 -8.97
CA HIS A 189 1.87 18.82 -8.28
C HIS A 189 3.27 18.53 -8.83
N ASN A 190 3.47 18.78 -10.13
CA ASN A 190 4.73 18.51 -10.83
C ASN A 190 5.94 19.26 -10.24
N ASP A 191 5.74 20.43 -9.64
CA ASP A 191 6.84 21.21 -9.05
C ASP A 191 7.37 20.58 -7.76
N ILE A 192 6.47 20.04 -6.92
CA ILE A 192 6.83 19.30 -5.70
C ILE A 192 7.49 17.98 -6.09
N LEU A 193 6.95 17.33 -7.12
CA LEU A 193 7.56 16.14 -7.71
C LEU A 193 9.00 16.42 -8.14
N LEU A 194 9.24 17.54 -8.82
CA LEU A 194 10.58 17.96 -9.26
C LEU A 194 11.50 18.24 -8.07
N ALA A 195 11.05 19.01 -7.08
CA ALA A 195 11.83 19.31 -5.88
C ALA A 195 12.21 18.05 -5.09
N LEU A 196 11.26 17.12 -4.90
CA LEU A 196 11.53 15.84 -4.24
C LEU A 196 12.47 14.97 -5.07
N THR A 197 12.31 14.92 -6.39
CA THR A 197 13.22 14.19 -7.30
C THR A 197 14.63 14.79 -7.26
N PHE A 198 14.76 16.10 -7.13
CA PHE A 198 16.05 16.77 -6.99
C PHE A 198 16.73 16.43 -5.65
N LEU A 199 16.03 16.64 -4.53
CA LEU A 199 16.52 16.24 -3.19
C LEU A 199 16.91 14.77 -3.15
N TYR A 200 16.12 13.97 -3.84
CA TYR A 200 16.35 12.56 -4.02
C TYR A 200 17.67 12.26 -4.75
N ILE A 201 17.91 12.88 -5.91
CA ILE A 201 19.17 12.73 -6.64
C ILE A 201 20.36 13.16 -5.76
N CYS A 202 20.25 14.28 -5.05
CA CYS A 202 21.29 14.73 -4.11
C CYS A 202 21.59 13.67 -3.04
N TYR A 203 20.55 13.07 -2.47
CA TYR A 203 20.70 12.01 -1.48
C TYR A 203 21.35 10.75 -2.05
N VAL A 204 20.95 10.32 -3.25
CA VAL A 204 21.54 9.16 -3.95
C VAL A 204 23.02 9.39 -4.21
N VAL A 205 23.37 10.56 -4.76
CA VAL A 205 24.77 10.94 -5.02
C VAL A 205 25.57 10.94 -3.73
N TYR A 206 25.04 11.52 -2.66
CA TYR A 206 25.68 11.50 -1.34
C TYR A 206 25.91 10.07 -0.83
N ALA A 207 24.89 9.20 -0.90
CA ALA A 207 25.01 7.81 -0.47
C ALA A 207 26.02 7.02 -1.30
N TRP A 208 26.08 7.26 -2.62
CA TRP A 208 27.07 6.66 -3.51
C TRP A 208 28.49 7.13 -3.19
N LEU A 209 28.69 8.42 -2.95
CA LEU A 209 29.99 8.96 -2.53
C LEU A 209 30.45 8.37 -1.20
N MET A 210 29.55 8.28 -0.21
CA MET A 210 29.85 7.67 1.08
C MET A 210 30.24 6.19 0.96
N MET A 211 29.61 5.46 0.05
CA MET A 211 29.94 4.06 -0.19
C MET A 211 31.24 3.89 -0.99
N ILE A 212 31.46 4.68 -2.04
CA ILE A 212 32.64 4.56 -2.92
C ILE A 212 33.90 5.03 -2.19
N ILE A 213 33.84 6.21 -1.56
CA ILE A 213 35.01 6.86 -0.94
C ILE A 213 35.28 6.28 0.45
N HIS A 214 34.24 6.12 1.27
CA HIS A 214 34.40 5.76 2.67
C HIS A 214 34.07 4.29 2.97
N THR A 215 33.59 3.50 2.00
CA THR A 215 33.11 2.12 2.18
C THR A 215 32.04 1.98 3.27
N ARG A 216 31.25 3.03 3.46
CA ARG A 216 30.20 3.10 4.49
C ARG A 216 28.83 2.95 3.86
N VAL A 217 28.01 2.10 4.47
CA VAL A 217 26.57 2.02 4.19
C VAL A 217 25.84 2.77 5.30
N ILE A 218 24.88 3.62 4.93
CA ILE A 218 24.04 4.35 5.89
C ILE A 218 22.75 3.55 6.04
N TYR A 219 22.56 2.98 7.22
CA TYR A 219 21.35 2.27 7.63
C TYR A 219 20.63 3.09 8.72
N ASN A 220 19.30 3.17 8.68
CA ASN A 220 18.50 3.86 9.69
C ASN A 220 17.48 2.92 10.35
N LEU A 221 17.60 2.71 11.66
CA LEU A 221 16.72 1.83 12.43
C LEU A 221 15.22 2.18 12.33
N PHE A 222 14.85 3.44 12.02
CA PHE A 222 13.45 3.84 11.83
C PHE A 222 12.72 3.03 10.74
N THR A 223 13.45 2.53 9.76
CA THR A 223 12.88 1.74 8.66
C THR A 223 12.44 0.34 9.06
N GLU A 224 12.86 -0.18 10.21
CA GLU A 224 12.41 -1.48 10.71
C GLU A 224 10.89 -1.47 10.89
N SER A 225 10.36 -0.37 11.40
CA SER A 225 8.93 -0.12 11.58
C SER A 225 8.14 0.05 10.28
N ILE A 226 8.79 0.32 9.14
CA ILE A 226 8.10 0.45 7.85
C ILE A 226 7.70 -0.96 7.37
N PRO A 227 6.41 -1.22 7.07
CA PRO A 227 5.99 -2.52 6.57
C PRO A 227 6.61 -2.79 5.19
N ASN A 228 6.84 -4.05 4.86
CA ASN A 228 7.15 -4.43 3.48
C ASN A 228 5.90 -4.30 2.59
N LEU A 229 6.09 -4.29 1.27
CA LEU A 229 4.98 -4.09 0.31
C LEU A 229 3.87 -5.14 0.46
N GLU A 230 4.21 -6.40 0.71
CA GLU A 230 3.23 -7.48 0.90
C GLU A 230 2.38 -7.25 2.15
N THR A 231 3.00 -6.92 3.28
CA THR A 231 2.30 -6.59 4.53
C THR A 231 1.44 -5.34 4.36
N ALA A 232 1.95 -4.33 3.66
CA ALA A 232 1.21 -3.11 3.35
C ALA A 232 -0.04 -3.43 2.51
N TYR A 233 0.09 -4.28 1.48
CA TYR A 233 -1.03 -4.73 0.67
C TYR A 233 -2.09 -5.49 1.47
N VAL A 234 -1.67 -6.47 2.29
CA VAL A 234 -2.58 -7.23 3.16
C VAL A 234 -3.29 -6.30 4.14
N ASN A 235 -2.57 -5.36 4.75
CA ASN A 235 -3.15 -4.38 5.67
C ASN A 235 -4.16 -3.47 4.96
N CYS A 236 -3.85 -2.98 3.76
CA CYS A 236 -4.75 -2.15 2.96
C CYS A 236 -6.04 -2.91 2.59
N ARG A 237 -5.91 -4.15 2.13
CA ARG A 237 -7.06 -5.01 1.80
C ARG A 237 -7.91 -5.34 3.02
N THR A 238 -7.25 -5.57 4.16
CA THR A 238 -7.91 -5.78 5.45
C THR A 238 -8.68 -4.53 5.84
N TRP A 239 -8.10 -3.35 5.67
CA TRP A 239 -8.73 -2.06 5.92
C TRP A 239 -10.02 -1.86 5.12
N ILE A 240 -10.00 -2.11 3.81
CA ILE A 240 -11.20 -2.01 2.96
C ILE A 240 -12.28 -2.99 3.43
N SER A 241 -11.89 -4.24 3.73
CA SER A 241 -12.83 -5.26 4.23
C SER A 241 -13.38 -4.90 5.61
N TYR A 242 -12.54 -4.35 6.49
CA TYR A 242 -12.89 -3.91 7.83
C TYR A 242 -13.89 -2.76 7.78
N LEU A 243 -13.70 -1.80 6.88
CA LEU A 243 -14.63 -0.70 6.65
C LEU A 243 -16.00 -1.22 6.20
N ALA A 244 -16.02 -2.11 5.20
CA ALA A 244 -17.27 -2.69 4.70
C ALA A 244 -18.01 -3.52 5.78
N GLU A 245 -17.29 -4.29 6.59
CA GLU A 245 -17.87 -5.06 7.69
C GLU A 245 -18.29 -4.18 8.87
N SER A 246 -17.57 -3.09 9.15
CA SER A 246 -17.94 -2.10 10.18
C SER A 246 -19.26 -1.42 9.84
N ILE A 247 -19.51 -1.13 8.56
CA ILE A 247 -20.81 -0.62 8.09
C ILE A 247 -21.94 -1.60 8.45
N LYS A 248 -21.74 -2.91 8.27
CA LYS A 248 -22.74 -3.93 8.64
C LYS A 248 -22.99 -3.97 10.15
N VAL A 249 -21.95 -3.75 10.96
CA VAL A 249 -22.06 -3.66 12.41
C VAL A 249 -22.89 -2.44 12.81
N ILE A 250 -22.68 -1.30 12.17
CA ILE A 250 -23.42 -0.06 12.42
C ILE A 250 -24.91 -0.22 12.11
N PHE A 251 -25.24 -0.94 11.03
CA PHE A 251 -26.63 -1.24 10.65
C PHE A 251 -27.22 -2.45 11.39
N GLY A 252 -26.58 -2.94 12.46
CA GLY A 252 -27.09 -4.05 13.28
C GLY A 252 -27.16 -5.40 12.56
N LYS A 253 -26.55 -5.52 11.37
CA LYS A 253 -26.51 -6.78 10.60
C LYS A 253 -25.43 -7.75 11.11
N LYS A 254 -24.57 -7.29 12.01
CA LYS A 254 -23.47 -8.05 12.59
C LYS A 254 -23.12 -7.51 13.96
N GLU A 255 -22.83 -8.38 14.92
CA GLU A 255 -22.52 -7.96 16.29
C GLU A 255 -21.08 -7.43 16.43
N GLU A 256 -20.12 -8.09 15.77
CA GLU A 256 -18.70 -7.78 15.92
C GLU A 256 -17.89 -7.82 14.62
N VAL A 257 -16.83 -7.02 14.62
CA VAL A 257 -15.79 -7.04 13.59
C VAL A 257 -14.42 -6.88 14.26
N SER A 258 -13.44 -7.66 13.80
CA SER A 258 -12.07 -7.66 14.31
C SER A 258 -11.12 -7.56 13.13
N PHE A 259 -10.23 -6.56 13.19
CA PHE A 259 -9.26 -6.31 12.13
C PHE A 259 -8.28 -7.49 12.00
N GLU A 260 -7.80 -8.03 13.12
CA GLU A 260 -6.86 -9.15 13.13
C GLU A 260 -7.48 -10.43 12.55
N ASP A 261 -8.75 -10.70 12.86
CA ASP A 261 -9.44 -11.87 12.33
C ASP A 261 -9.67 -11.77 10.82
N LEU A 262 -9.99 -10.56 10.33
CA LEU A 262 -10.10 -10.30 8.90
C LEU A 262 -8.74 -10.41 8.19
N LYS A 263 -7.67 -9.90 8.81
CA LYS A 263 -6.30 -10.03 8.31
C LYS A 263 -5.91 -11.49 8.17
N ASN A 264 -6.09 -12.28 9.22
CA ASN A 264 -5.80 -13.72 9.22
C ASN A 264 -6.65 -14.48 8.20
N ARG A 265 -7.91 -14.09 8.01
CA ARG A 265 -8.79 -14.65 6.98
C ARG A 265 -8.27 -14.36 5.57
N ILE A 266 -7.77 -13.15 5.30
CA ILE A 266 -7.18 -12.78 4.01
C ILE A 266 -5.91 -13.60 3.75
N ILE A 267 -5.01 -13.69 4.73
CA ILE A 267 -3.77 -14.48 4.62
C ILE A 267 -4.09 -15.95 4.32
N ARG A 268 -5.01 -16.58 5.06
CA ARG A 268 -5.44 -17.97 4.81
C ARG A 268 -6.05 -18.15 3.42
N LYS A 269 -6.85 -17.18 2.96
CA LYS A 269 -7.47 -17.21 1.63
C LYS A 269 -6.41 -17.11 0.53
N GLU A 270 -5.37 -16.31 0.74
CA GLU A 270 -4.26 -16.18 -0.20
C GLU A 270 -3.39 -17.43 -0.26
N ALA A 271 -3.05 -18.02 0.88
CA ALA A 271 -2.33 -19.29 0.95
C ALA A 271 -3.08 -20.41 0.20
N LYS A 272 -4.38 -20.56 0.48
CA LYS A 272 -5.24 -21.56 -0.19
C LYS A 272 -5.36 -21.32 -1.69
N PHE A 273 -5.41 -20.05 -2.12
CA PHE A 273 -5.42 -19.73 -3.54
C PHE A 273 -4.12 -20.15 -4.23
N SER A 274 -2.97 -19.84 -3.62
CA SER A 274 -1.66 -20.18 -4.17
C SER A 274 -1.48 -21.69 -4.32
N GLU A 275 -1.95 -22.46 -3.34
CA GLU A 275 -1.97 -23.93 -3.39
C GLU A 275 -2.85 -24.44 -4.54
N LEU A 276 -4.10 -23.97 -4.64
CA LEU A 276 -5.01 -24.36 -5.73
C LEU A 276 -4.46 -23.97 -7.12
N ALA A 277 -3.84 -22.80 -7.24
CA ALA A 277 -3.26 -22.35 -8.50
C ALA A 277 -2.10 -23.26 -8.94
N ARG A 278 -1.20 -23.61 -8.03
CA ARG A 278 -0.08 -24.53 -8.30
C ARG A 278 -0.55 -25.93 -8.71
N ASN A 279 -1.62 -26.42 -8.10
CA ASN A 279 -2.13 -27.77 -8.38
C ASN A 279 -2.89 -27.85 -9.72
N ASN A 280 -3.49 -26.74 -10.19
CA ASN A 280 -4.35 -26.75 -11.37
C ASN A 280 -3.69 -26.14 -12.63
N PHE A 281 -2.71 -25.26 -12.46
CA PHE A 281 -1.96 -24.68 -13.57
C PHE A 281 -0.54 -25.25 -13.59
N THR A 282 -0.24 -26.06 -14.61
CA THR A 282 1.02 -26.81 -14.69
C THR A 282 1.77 -26.60 -16.00
N ASN A 283 1.16 -26.01 -17.03
CA ASN A 283 1.79 -25.88 -18.34
C ASN A 283 2.72 -24.64 -18.42
N PRO A 284 4.05 -24.79 -18.54
CA PRO A 284 4.98 -23.67 -18.62
C PRO A 284 5.09 -23.08 -20.02
N ARG A 285 4.54 -23.72 -21.07
CA ARG A 285 4.75 -23.29 -22.46
C ARG A 285 4.06 -21.96 -22.73
N ILE A 286 4.83 -20.98 -23.21
CA ILE A 286 4.37 -19.66 -23.65
C ILE A 286 4.95 -19.35 -25.03
N PRO A 287 4.23 -18.57 -25.87
CA PRO A 287 4.67 -18.31 -27.26
C PRO A 287 5.97 -17.49 -27.34
N LEU A 288 6.19 -16.60 -26.39
CA LEU A 288 7.37 -15.74 -26.30
C LEU A 288 7.83 -15.64 -24.84
N SER A 289 9.00 -15.04 -24.62
CA SER A 289 9.62 -14.86 -23.29
C SER A 289 8.64 -14.37 -22.24
N ASN A 290 8.68 -14.97 -21.05
CA ASN A 290 7.80 -14.62 -19.94
C ASN A 290 7.86 -13.11 -19.63
N LYS A 291 9.01 -12.47 -19.83
CA LYS A 291 9.28 -11.02 -19.67
C LYS A 291 8.44 -10.08 -20.55
N ILE A 292 7.89 -10.55 -21.66
CA ILE A 292 7.09 -9.72 -22.59
C ILE A 292 5.63 -9.55 -22.12
N ILE A 293 5.15 -10.40 -21.21
CA ILE A 293 3.76 -10.40 -20.73
C ILE A 293 3.33 -9.04 -20.14
N PHE A 294 4.27 -8.25 -19.61
CA PHE A 294 3.98 -6.96 -18.98
C PHE A 294 4.44 -5.76 -19.79
N ILE A 295 4.92 -5.97 -21.02
CA ILE A 295 5.14 -4.87 -21.95
C ILE A 295 3.77 -4.50 -22.53
N PRO A 296 3.21 -3.33 -22.18
CA PRO A 296 1.85 -3.00 -22.60
C PRO A 296 1.75 -2.96 -24.13
N GLY A 297 0.68 -3.53 -24.68
CA GLY A 297 0.47 -3.62 -26.12
C GLY A 297 1.11 -4.86 -26.75
N LEU A 298 2.40 -5.11 -26.50
CA LEU A 298 3.05 -6.33 -26.98
C LEU A 298 2.46 -7.60 -26.35
N ASN A 299 2.01 -7.51 -25.11
CA ASN A 299 1.40 -8.63 -24.40
C ASN A 299 0.07 -9.14 -24.97
N ILE A 300 -0.53 -8.43 -25.94
CA ILE A 300 -1.73 -8.86 -26.65
C ILE A 300 -1.49 -10.19 -27.40
N ILE A 301 -0.24 -10.49 -27.78
CA ILE A 301 0.16 -11.78 -28.36
C ILE A 301 -0.18 -12.98 -27.48
N TYR A 302 -0.33 -12.79 -26.16
CA TYR A 302 -0.67 -13.84 -25.22
C TYR A 302 -2.18 -14.08 -25.09
N LEU A 303 -3.01 -13.24 -25.72
CA LEU A 303 -4.48 -13.36 -25.66
C LEU A 303 -4.99 -14.71 -26.21
N PRO A 304 -4.54 -15.23 -27.37
CA PRO A 304 -4.95 -16.56 -27.84
C PRO A 304 -4.56 -17.65 -26.85
N LYS A 305 -3.35 -17.56 -26.27
CA LYS A 305 -2.86 -18.50 -25.26
C LYS A 305 -3.70 -18.46 -23.99
N TYR A 306 -4.10 -17.27 -23.54
CA TYR A 306 -4.95 -17.08 -22.36
C TYR A 306 -6.32 -17.74 -22.53
N ILE A 307 -6.91 -17.64 -23.72
CA ILE A 307 -8.22 -18.20 -24.07
C ILE A 307 -8.15 -19.72 -24.24
N ILE A 308 -7.16 -20.23 -24.98
CA ILE A 308 -7.08 -21.63 -25.40
C ILE A 308 -6.48 -22.51 -24.29
N ASP A 309 -5.38 -22.08 -23.65
CA ASP A 309 -4.70 -22.90 -22.66
C ASP A 309 -5.21 -22.61 -21.26
N LYS A 310 -6.19 -23.40 -20.84
CA LYS A 310 -6.78 -23.31 -19.50
C LYS A 310 -5.78 -23.63 -18.38
N LYS A 311 -4.70 -24.39 -18.63
CA LYS A 311 -3.75 -24.89 -17.62
C LYS A 311 -2.41 -24.16 -17.56
N SER A 312 -2.24 -23.04 -18.26
CA SER A 312 -0.96 -22.29 -18.27
C SER A 312 -0.61 -21.73 -16.88
N ILE A 313 0.64 -21.93 -16.43
CA ILE A 313 1.16 -21.36 -15.17
C ILE A 313 1.17 -19.83 -15.19
N TYR A 314 1.26 -19.23 -16.38
CA TYR A 314 1.31 -17.78 -16.57
C TYR A 314 -0.06 -17.15 -16.74
N THR A 315 -1.15 -17.90 -16.56
CA THR A 315 -2.53 -17.38 -16.75
C THR A 315 -2.78 -16.10 -15.96
N ILE A 316 -2.40 -16.07 -14.68
CA ILE A 316 -2.61 -14.90 -13.80
C ILE A 316 -1.71 -13.73 -14.23
N ALA A 317 -0.47 -14.02 -14.62
CA ALA A 317 0.46 -13.02 -15.13
C ALA A 317 -0.08 -12.39 -16.43
N ILE A 318 -0.57 -13.20 -17.38
CA ILE A 318 -1.14 -12.73 -18.65
C ILE A 318 -2.37 -11.85 -18.41
N ALA A 319 -3.29 -12.27 -17.53
CA ALA A 319 -4.47 -11.46 -17.20
C ALA A 319 -4.10 -10.09 -16.63
N GLN A 320 -3.16 -10.05 -15.68
CA GLN A 320 -2.68 -8.79 -15.10
C GLN A 320 -1.95 -7.91 -16.13
N GLY A 321 -1.16 -8.51 -17.02
CA GLY A 321 -0.53 -7.79 -18.13
C GLY A 321 -1.57 -7.13 -19.05
N LEU A 322 -2.59 -7.88 -19.48
CA LEU A 322 -3.66 -7.35 -20.33
C LEU A 322 -4.42 -6.20 -19.65
N ILE A 323 -4.62 -6.24 -18.33
CA ILE A 323 -5.21 -5.13 -17.56
C ILE A 323 -4.31 -3.90 -17.60
N ILE A 324 -2.99 -4.04 -17.45
CA ILE A 324 -2.06 -2.92 -17.56
C ILE A 324 -2.16 -2.27 -18.95
N THR A 325 -2.31 -3.07 -20.01
CA THR A 325 -2.55 -2.55 -21.36
C THR A 325 -3.89 -1.84 -21.48
N ALA A 326 -4.96 -2.38 -20.90
CA ALA A 326 -6.25 -1.70 -20.87
C ALA A 326 -6.18 -0.36 -20.11
N ILE A 327 -5.45 -0.29 -18.99
CA ILE A 327 -5.23 0.95 -18.24
C ILE A 327 -4.42 1.94 -19.08
N LEU A 328 -3.38 1.50 -19.81
CA LEU A 328 -2.62 2.38 -20.71
C LEU A 328 -3.52 2.98 -21.79
N ILE A 329 -4.37 2.17 -22.42
CA ILE A 329 -5.35 2.62 -23.42
C ILE A 329 -6.33 3.61 -22.80
N ALA A 330 -6.81 3.34 -21.58
CA ALA A 330 -7.71 4.25 -20.87
C ALA A 330 -7.04 5.60 -20.54
N ILE A 331 -5.78 5.58 -20.09
CA ILE A 331 -5.00 6.81 -19.87
C ILE A 331 -4.91 7.58 -21.18
N TYR A 332 -4.49 6.92 -22.27
CA TYR A 332 -4.38 7.56 -23.59
C TYR A 332 -5.69 8.21 -24.04
N TYR A 333 -6.81 7.49 -23.92
CA TYR A 333 -8.12 7.99 -24.30
C TYR A 333 -8.56 9.19 -23.46
N LEU A 334 -8.37 9.12 -22.13
CA LEU A 334 -8.79 10.17 -21.21
C LEU A 334 -7.89 11.41 -21.28
N SER A 335 -6.59 11.24 -21.51
CA SER A 335 -5.64 12.36 -21.59
C SER A 335 -5.41 12.88 -23.00
N GLN A 336 -6.03 12.27 -24.02
CA GLN A 336 -5.86 12.58 -25.45
C GLN A 336 -4.40 12.65 -25.92
N SER A 337 -3.46 12.06 -25.17
CA SER A 337 -2.02 12.17 -25.42
C SER A 337 -1.26 11.02 -24.77
N PHE A 338 -0.20 10.57 -25.45
CA PHE A 338 0.76 9.63 -24.91
C PHE A 338 1.79 10.29 -23.97
N SER A 339 1.86 11.62 -23.90
CA SER A 339 2.92 12.34 -23.17
C SER A 339 2.57 12.65 -21.71
N THR A 340 1.59 11.99 -21.11
CA THR A 340 1.18 12.31 -19.74
C THR A 340 2.06 11.62 -18.70
N ASN A 341 2.50 12.38 -17.69
CA ASN A 341 3.22 11.86 -16.53
C ASN A 341 2.46 10.72 -15.82
N ILE A 342 1.13 10.67 -15.98
CA ILE A 342 0.23 9.63 -15.45
C ILE A 342 0.66 8.23 -15.91
N GLN A 343 1.24 8.08 -17.10
CA GLN A 343 1.70 6.77 -17.58
C GLN A 343 2.84 6.18 -16.72
N MET A 344 3.61 7.01 -16.02
CA MET A 344 4.68 6.54 -15.13
C MET A 344 4.13 5.67 -13.99
N ILE A 345 2.84 5.78 -13.66
CA ILE A 345 2.17 4.93 -12.66
C ILE A 345 2.24 3.45 -13.07
N LEU A 346 2.30 3.16 -14.37
CA LEU A 346 2.38 1.79 -14.89
C LEU A 346 3.77 1.16 -14.74
N LEU A 347 4.82 1.95 -14.50
CA LEU A 347 6.16 1.40 -14.27
C LEU A 347 6.19 0.54 -13.00
N PHE A 348 5.55 1.00 -11.92
CA PHE A 348 5.53 0.28 -10.65
C PHE A 348 5.02 -1.17 -10.76
N PRO A 349 3.82 -1.45 -11.31
CA PRO A 349 3.35 -2.82 -11.48
C PRO A 349 4.21 -3.65 -12.45
N ILE A 350 4.77 -3.04 -13.51
CA ILE A 350 5.65 -3.73 -14.47
C ILE A 350 6.94 -4.21 -13.78
N PHE A 351 7.62 -3.34 -13.04
CA PHE A 351 8.86 -3.69 -12.33
C PHE A 351 8.61 -4.67 -11.18
N LEU A 352 7.49 -4.54 -10.46
CA LEU A 352 7.08 -5.51 -9.44
C LEU A 352 6.96 -6.91 -10.00
N TRP A 353 6.38 -7.01 -11.19
CA TRP A 353 6.24 -8.30 -11.84
C TRP A 353 7.57 -8.85 -12.35
N LEU A 354 8.41 -8.02 -12.99
CA LEU A 354 9.73 -8.44 -13.48
C LEU A 354 10.60 -9.01 -12.34
N ALA A 355 10.43 -8.47 -11.13
CA ALA A 355 11.11 -8.96 -9.93
C ALA A 355 10.61 -10.33 -9.44
N ASN A 356 9.37 -10.71 -9.75
CA ASN A 356 8.69 -11.86 -9.14
C ASN A 356 8.35 -13.00 -10.10
N ILE A 357 8.23 -12.78 -11.41
CA ILE A 357 7.67 -13.80 -12.31
C ILE A 357 8.48 -15.11 -12.33
N ASP A 358 9.80 -15.03 -12.30
CA ASP A 358 10.67 -16.21 -12.38
C ASP A 358 10.51 -17.08 -11.12
N ASN A 359 10.28 -16.47 -9.96
CA ASN A 359 10.17 -17.16 -8.66
C ASN A 359 8.72 -17.54 -8.31
N ASN A 360 7.75 -16.73 -8.75
CA ASN A 360 6.33 -16.89 -8.44
C ASN A 360 5.45 -16.36 -9.60
N PRO A 361 5.13 -17.20 -10.61
CA PRO A 361 4.29 -16.79 -11.73
C PRO A 361 2.84 -16.49 -11.33
N PHE A 362 2.43 -16.88 -10.11
CA PHE A 362 1.11 -16.58 -9.53
C PHE A 362 1.12 -15.33 -8.64
N TYR A 363 2.20 -14.54 -8.66
CA TYR A 363 2.30 -13.30 -7.90
C TYR A 363 1.16 -12.34 -8.26
N LYS A 364 0.53 -11.78 -7.23
CA LYS A 364 -0.60 -10.86 -7.35
C LYS A 364 -0.08 -9.46 -7.13
N ILE A 365 -0.06 -8.67 -8.19
CA ILE A 365 0.31 -7.27 -8.10
C ILE A 365 -0.84 -6.55 -7.40
N PRO A 366 -0.55 -5.82 -6.30
CA PRO A 366 -1.55 -5.00 -5.62
C PRO A 366 -2.32 -4.11 -6.60
N VAL A 367 -3.62 -3.90 -6.33
CA VAL A 367 -4.56 -3.14 -7.16
C VAL A 367 -4.87 -3.79 -8.53
N ILE A 368 -3.87 -4.16 -9.33
CA ILE A 368 -4.06 -4.79 -10.65
C ILE A 368 -4.82 -6.13 -10.50
N PHE A 369 -4.47 -6.94 -9.52
CA PHE A 369 -5.19 -8.19 -9.25
C PHE A 369 -6.61 -7.95 -8.73
N GLU A 370 -6.89 -6.86 -8.01
CA GLU A 370 -8.25 -6.56 -7.57
C GLU A 370 -9.11 -6.08 -8.75
N ILE A 371 -8.55 -5.29 -9.68
CA ILE A 371 -9.20 -4.93 -10.95
C ILE A 371 -9.51 -6.20 -11.73
N TYR A 372 -8.57 -7.16 -11.79
CA TYR A 372 -8.82 -8.46 -12.40
C TYR A 372 -10.02 -9.18 -11.77
N VAL A 373 -10.08 -9.27 -10.44
CA VAL A 373 -11.19 -9.93 -9.72
C VAL A 373 -12.52 -9.20 -9.96
N LEU A 374 -12.52 -7.87 -10.02
CA LEU A 374 -13.72 -7.08 -10.33
C LEU A 374 -14.20 -7.35 -11.75
N LEU A 375 -13.30 -7.29 -12.74
CA LEU A 375 -13.62 -7.60 -14.13
C LEU A 375 -14.08 -9.04 -14.30
N ASP A 376 -13.48 -9.99 -13.59
CA ASP A 376 -13.90 -11.40 -13.62
C ASP A 376 -15.33 -11.58 -13.08
N ASN A 377 -15.70 -10.85 -12.03
CA ASN A 377 -17.07 -10.87 -11.52
C ASN A 377 -18.07 -10.19 -12.47
N LEU A 378 -17.64 -9.18 -13.25
CA LEU A 378 -18.51 -8.41 -14.16
C LEU A 378 -18.65 -9.04 -15.54
N THR A 379 -17.67 -9.83 -16.01
CA THR A 379 -17.64 -10.38 -17.38
C THR A 379 -18.48 -11.65 -17.57
N PHE A 380 -19.44 -11.92 -16.67
CA PHE A 380 -20.42 -13.03 -16.75
C PHE A 380 -19.82 -14.40 -17.17
N GLY A 381 -18.57 -14.68 -16.83
CA GLY A 381 -17.92 -15.98 -17.06
C GLY A 381 -17.02 -16.09 -18.28
N ILE A 382 -16.91 -15.07 -19.15
CA ILE A 382 -16.12 -15.14 -20.40
C ILE A 382 -14.61 -15.29 -20.14
N PHE A 383 -14.09 -14.77 -19.02
CA PHE A 383 -12.66 -14.82 -18.66
C PHE A 383 -12.33 -15.60 -17.37
N SER A 384 -13.25 -16.47 -16.93
CA SER A 384 -13.34 -16.90 -15.54
C SER A 384 -12.47 -18.10 -15.12
N LYS A 385 -11.15 -17.90 -15.19
CA LYS A 385 -10.17 -18.83 -14.63
C LYS A 385 -10.23 -18.91 -13.08
N VAL A 386 -10.64 -17.84 -12.40
CA VAL A 386 -10.87 -17.84 -10.93
C VAL A 386 -12.18 -18.55 -10.58
N LYS A 387 -13.21 -18.47 -11.43
CA LYS A 387 -14.43 -19.27 -11.29
C LYS A 387 -14.16 -20.76 -11.50
N PHE A 388 -13.32 -21.15 -12.47
CA PHE A 388 -12.83 -22.54 -12.60
C PHE A 388 -12.18 -23.07 -11.31
N LEU A 389 -11.35 -22.26 -10.65
CA LEU A 389 -10.77 -22.63 -9.34
C LEU A 389 -11.82 -22.68 -8.21
N LYS A 390 -12.86 -21.83 -8.25
CA LYS A 390 -13.99 -21.88 -7.31
C LYS A 390 -14.87 -23.11 -7.54
N GLU A 391 -15.09 -23.52 -8.79
CA GLU A 391 -15.86 -24.70 -9.19
C GLU A 391 -15.13 -25.99 -8.79
N LYS A 392 -13.82 -26.11 -9.08
CA LYS A 392 -12.96 -27.19 -8.57
C LYS A 392 -12.96 -27.31 -7.05
N LYS A 393 -13.02 -26.18 -6.34
CA LYS A 393 -13.12 -26.15 -4.87
C LYS A 393 -14.47 -26.68 -4.37
N ASN A 394 -15.55 -26.52 -5.13
CA ASN A 394 -16.85 -27.07 -4.80
C ASN A 394 -16.90 -28.58 -5.12
N GLU A 395 -16.30 -29.04 -6.22
CA GLU A 395 -16.16 -30.48 -6.53
C GLU A 395 -15.40 -31.24 -5.42
N VAL A 396 -14.29 -30.71 -4.91
CA VAL A 396 -13.53 -31.36 -3.80
C VAL A 396 -14.34 -31.44 -2.50
N LYS A 397 -15.30 -30.53 -2.28
CA LYS A 397 -16.19 -30.58 -1.12
C LYS A 397 -17.36 -31.55 -1.30
N GLU A 398 -17.83 -31.77 -2.53
CA GLU A 398 -18.92 -32.72 -2.82
C GLU A 398 -18.44 -34.18 -2.77
N VAL A 399 -17.16 -34.46 -3.03
CA VAL A 399 -16.61 -35.82 -2.93
C VAL A 399 -16.34 -36.25 -1.47
N SER A 400 -16.15 -35.29 -0.55
CA SER A 400 -16.08 -35.59 0.88
C SER A 400 -17.47 -35.48 1.50
N PHE A 401 -18.27 -36.54 1.40
CA PHE A 401 -19.25 -37.05 2.40
C PHE A 401 -20.22 -38.03 1.69
N LYS A 402 -19.79 -39.28 1.55
CA LYS A 402 -20.67 -40.42 1.80
C LYS A 402 -20.17 -41.09 3.07
N PHE A 403 -20.82 -40.79 4.18
CA PHE A 403 -20.92 -41.74 5.30
C PHE A 403 -22.22 -42.51 5.11
#